data_AF-A0A971PDP1-F1
#
_entry.id   AF-A0A971PDP1-F1
#
_cell.length_a   1.000
_cell.length_b   1.000
_cell.length_c   1.000
_cell.angle_alpha   90.00
_cell.angle_beta   90.00
_cell.angle_gamma   90.00
#
_symmetry.space_group_name_H-M   'P 1'
#
loop_
_entity.id
_entity.type
_entity.pdbx_description
1 polymer ?
#
loop_
_entity_poly.entity_id
_entity_poly.type
_entity_poly.pdbx_seq_one_letter_code
_entity_poly.pdbx_strand_id
1 'polypeptide(L)'
;MEKVKVEFINTCSCCDGYGDVLRELAARHPQQIDLKIYYMGKDFDYLSKYGVINRGTLIINEKNRFDDLSRRVIEKAVKTALDEVND
;
A
#
# COMPACT_ATOMS: atom_id res chain seq x y z
N MET A 1 6.85 10.72 -15.90
CA MET A 1 7.01 10.53 -14.44
C MET A 1 6.29 9.25 -14.09
N GLU A 2 7.06 8.24 -13.73
CA GLU A 2 6.47 7.01 -13.21
C GLU A 2 5.95 7.31 -11.81
N LYS A 3 4.75 6.83 -11.46
CA LYS A 3 4.20 6.97 -10.12
C LYS A 3 4.46 5.69 -9.35
N VAL A 4 4.82 5.82 -8.08
CA VAL A 4 4.88 4.71 -7.13
C VAL A 4 3.47 4.21 -6.89
N LYS A 5 3.18 2.99 -7.33
CA LYS A 5 1.91 2.32 -7.02
C LYS A 5 1.98 1.76 -5.61
N VAL A 6 1.05 2.15 -4.75
CA VAL A 6 0.95 1.68 -3.38
C VAL A 6 -0.41 1.03 -3.20
N GLU A 7 -0.44 -0.29 -3.09
CA GLU A 7 -1.65 -1.09 -2.93
C GLU A 7 -1.71 -1.61 -1.49
N PHE A 8 -2.82 -1.36 -0.80
CA PHE A 8 -3.02 -1.81 0.56
C PHE A 8 -4.22 -2.74 0.64
N ILE A 9 -4.01 -3.96 1.12
CA ILE A 9 -5.08 -4.95 1.30
C ILE A 9 -5.45 -4.95 2.78
N ASN A 10 -6.61 -4.39 3.10
CA ASN A 10 -7.16 -4.35 4.43
C ASN A 10 -8.00 -5.61 4.69
N THR A 11 -7.51 -6.48 5.58
CA THR A 11 -8.20 -7.73 5.95
C THR A 11 -8.84 -7.69 7.35
N CYS A 12 -8.65 -6.61 8.11
CA CYS A 12 -9.13 -6.53 9.49
C CYS A 12 -9.58 -5.09 9.78
N SER A 13 -10.78 -4.94 10.35
CA SER A 13 -11.33 -3.64 10.76
C SER A 13 -10.45 -2.86 11.77
N CYS A 14 -9.42 -3.48 12.35
CA CYS A 14 -8.43 -2.83 13.22
C CYS A 14 -7.32 -2.10 12.45
N CYS A 15 -7.18 -2.32 11.14
CA CYS A 15 -6.10 -1.74 10.34
C CYS A 15 -6.45 -0.38 9.71
N ASP A 16 -7.59 0.22 10.06
CA ASP A 16 -8.03 1.52 9.53
C ASP A 16 -6.98 2.62 9.70
N GLY A 17 -6.23 2.59 10.81
CA GLY A 17 -5.14 3.55 11.05
C GLY A 17 -4.03 3.52 9.98
N TYR A 18 -3.79 2.39 9.32
CA TYR A 18 -2.79 2.30 8.25
C TYR A 18 -3.31 2.85 6.92
N GLY A 19 -4.60 2.62 6.64
CA GLY A 19 -5.26 3.17 5.45
C GLY A 19 -5.28 4.70 5.47
N ASP A 20 -5.53 5.31 6.63
CA ASP A 20 -5.51 6.76 6.81
C ASP A 20 -4.10 7.35 6.60
N VAL A 21 -3.07 6.75 7.20
CA VAL A 21 -1.68 7.20 7.03
C VAL A 21 -1.26 7.15 5.55
N LEU A 22 -1.64 6.08 4.84
CA LEU A 22 -1.38 5.96 3.41
C LEU A 22 -2.11 7.03 2.60
N ARG A 23 -3.37 7.31 2.92
CA ARG A 23 -4.16 8.39 2.29
C ARG A 23 -3.52 9.74 2.50
N GLU A 24 -3.07 10.06 3.72
CA GLU A 24 -2.35 11.30 4.01
C GLU A 24 -1.03 11.42 3.23
N LEU A 25 -0.29 10.31 3.08
CA LEU A 25 0.95 10.29 2.29
C LEU A 25 0.67 10.52 0.81
N ALA A 26 -0.33 9.83 0.25
CA ALA A 26 -0.74 9.99 -1.14
C ALA A 26 -1.28 11.40 -1.41
N ALA A 27 -2.03 11.98 -0.47
CA ALA A 27 -2.52 13.35 -0.56
C ALA A 27 -1.39 14.39 -0.52
N ARG A 28 -0.29 14.11 0.20
CA ARG A 28 0.92 14.94 0.19
C ARG A 28 1.71 14.82 -1.12
N HIS A 29 1.66 13.65 -1.77
CA HIS A 29 2.41 13.37 -3.00
C HIS A 29 1.54 12.82 -4.14
N PRO A 30 0.46 13.51 -4.57
CA PRO A 30 -0.53 12.95 -5.51
C PRO A 30 0.00 12.77 -6.94
N GLN A 31 1.08 13.48 -7.27
CA GLN A 31 1.75 13.36 -8.56
C GLN A 31 2.76 12.21 -8.59
N GLN A 32 3.17 11.69 -7.43
CA GLN A 32 4.21 10.67 -7.31
C GLN A 32 3.68 9.34 -6.74
N ILE A 33 2.61 9.36 -5.96
CA ILE A 33 2.02 8.16 -5.32
C ILE A 33 0.65 7.89 -5.94
N ASP A 34 0.44 6.65 -6.36
CA ASP A 34 -0.85 6.10 -6.77
C ASP A 34 -1.32 5.11 -5.70
N LEU A 35 -2.21 5.57 -4.80
CA LEU A 35 -2.69 4.76 -3.69
C LEU A 35 -3.98 4.02 -4.05
N LYS A 36 -4.00 2.72 -3.79
CA LYS A 36 -5.18 1.87 -3.93
C LYS A 36 -5.40 1.06 -2.65
N ILE A 37 -6.59 1.15 -2.08
CA ILE A 37 -6.94 0.41 -0.87
C ILE A 37 -8.02 -0.61 -1.25
N TYR A 38 -7.73 -1.87 -1.00
CA TYR A 38 -8.61 -3.00 -1.19
C TYR A 38 -9.15 -3.47 0.16
N TYR A 39 -10.43 -3.79 0.24
CA TYR A 39 -11.05 -4.30 1.47
C TYR A 39 -11.47 -5.74 1.28
N MET A 40 -10.97 -6.63 2.14
CA MET A 40 -11.36 -8.04 2.14
C MET A 40 -12.87 -8.17 2.33
N GLY A 41 -13.52 -8.91 1.43
CA GLY A 41 -14.98 -9.10 1.40
C GLY A 41 -15.75 -8.05 0.61
N LYS A 42 -15.12 -6.93 0.23
CA LYS A 42 -15.67 -5.99 -0.77
C LYS A 42 -14.95 -6.11 -2.11
N ASP A 43 -13.63 -6.13 -2.06
CA ASP A 43 -12.77 -6.25 -3.21
C ASP A 43 -12.19 -7.66 -3.28
N PHE A 44 -12.27 -8.29 -4.44
CA PHE A 44 -11.70 -9.61 -4.71
C PHE A 44 -10.63 -9.57 -5.82
N ASP A 45 -10.41 -8.40 -6.43
CA ASP A 45 -9.44 -8.17 -7.51
C ASP A 45 -8.01 -8.53 -7.09
N TYR A 46 -7.64 -8.17 -5.86
CA TYR A 46 -6.32 -8.46 -5.30
C TYR A 46 -6.05 -9.96 -5.12
N LEU A 47 -7.08 -10.81 -4.98
CA LEU A 47 -6.91 -12.25 -4.80
C LEU A 47 -6.36 -12.91 -6.08
N SER A 48 -6.78 -12.42 -7.25
CA SER A 48 -6.27 -12.94 -8.53
C SER A 48 -4.81 -12.57 -8.74
N LYS A 49 -4.40 -11.37 -8.27
CA LYS A 49 -3.02 -10.88 -8.37
C LYS A 49 -2.08 -11.51 -7.33
N TYR A 50 -2.48 -11.49 -6.06
CA TYR A 50 -1.60 -11.76 -4.91
C TYR A 50 -1.95 -13.04 -4.14
N GLY A 51 -3.06 -13.69 -4.49
CA GLY A 51 -3.56 -14.88 -3.80
C GLY A 51 -4.26 -14.55 -2.48
N VAL A 52 -4.48 -15.60 -1.69
CA VAL A 52 -5.18 -15.50 -0.39
C VAL A 52 -4.32 -14.71 0.60
N ILE A 53 -4.82 -13.56 1.02
CA ILE A 53 -4.20 -12.67 1.99
C ILE A 53 -5.04 -12.76 3.28
N ASN A 54 -4.44 -13.27 4.36
CA ASN A 54 -5.12 -13.48 5.65
C ASN A 54 -4.85 -12.35 6.67
N ARG A 55 -3.93 -11.43 6.35
CA ARG A 55 -3.53 -10.30 7.20
C ARG A 55 -3.29 -9.07 6.36
N GLY A 56 -3.41 -7.89 6.97
CA GLY A 56 -3.16 -6.62 6.28
C GLY A 56 -1.81 -6.69 5.55
N THR A 57 -1.82 -6.38 4.25
CA THR A 57 -0.62 -6.48 3.42
C THR A 57 -0.49 -5.21 2.58
N LEU A 58 0.70 -4.63 2.60
CA LEU A 58 1.08 -3.50 1.74
C LEU A 58 1.90 -4.04 0.58
N ILE A 59 1.55 -3.64 -0.64
CA ILE A 59 2.29 -3.92 -1.85
C ILE A 59 2.71 -2.59 -2.47
N ILE A 60 3.99 -2.47 -2.86
CA ILE A 60 4.52 -1.31 -3.55
C ILE A 60 5.07 -1.73 -4.91
N ASN A 61 4.69 -1.00 -5.96
CA ASN A 61 5.03 -1.23 -7.36
C ASN A 61 4.75 -2.66 -7.84
N GLU A 62 3.73 -3.32 -7.27
CA GLU A 62 3.37 -4.72 -7.58
C GLU A 62 4.54 -5.72 -7.38
N LYS A 63 5.61 -5.29 -6.68
CA LYS A 63 6.88 -6.02 -6.50
C LYS A 63 7.21 -6.23 -5.02
N ASN A 64 7.18 -5.16 -4.24
CA ASN A 64 7.58 -5.17 -2.85
C ASN A 64 6.37 -5.44 -1.96
N ARG A 65 6.30 -6.63 -1.34
CA ARG A 65 5.22 -7.04 -0.45
C ARG A 65 5.66 -6.98 1.01
N PHE A 66 4.86 -6.35 1.85
CA PHE A 66 5.06 -6.23 3.29
C PHE A 66 3.83 -6.75 4.03
N ASP A 67 3.99 -7.85 4.75
CA ASP A 67 2.96 -8.43 5.62
C ASP A 67 3.03 -7.91 7.07
N ASP A 68 4.17 -7.34 7.48
CA ASP A 68 4.32 -6.65 8.76
C ASP A 68 4.08 -5.15 8.57
N LEU A 69 2.91 -4.71 9.01
CA LEU A 69 2.47 -3.32 8.86
C LEU A 69 2.67 -2.58 10.16
N SER A 70 3.54 -1.59 10.11
CA SER A 70 3.74 -0.61 11.16
C SER A 70 3.92 0.75 10.50
N ARG A 71 3.56 1.83 11.20
CA ARG A 71 3.74 3.21 10.71
C ARG A 71 5.15 3.44 10.15
N ARG A 72 6.18 2.98 10.87
CA ARG A 72 7.59 3.05 10.43
C ARG A 72 7.87 2.28 9.14
N VAL A 73 7.30 1.08 8.99
CA VAL A 73 7.50 0.24 7.80
C VAL A 73 6.84 0.88 6.59
N ILE A 74 5.61 1.37 6.75
CA ILE A 74 4.86 2.07 5.69
C ILE A 74 5.63 3.30 5.22
N GLU A 75 6.01 4.19 6.14
CA GLU A 75 6.74 5.41 5.81
C GLU A 75 8.08 5.10 5.12
N LYS A 76 8.82 4.11 5.63
CA LYS A 76 10.10 3.70 5.04
C LYS A 76 9.91 3.10 3.65
N ALA A 77 8.95 2.21 3.47
CA ALA A 77 8.69 1.53 2.21
C ALA A 77 8.24 2.52 1.12
N VAL A 78 7.34 3.44 1.46
CA VAL A 78 6.93 4.52 0.55
C VAL A 78 8.11 5.42 0.20
N LYS A 79 8.91 5.84 1.19
CA LYS A 79 10.09 6.68 0.94
C LYS A 79 11.10 5.99 0.03
N THR A 80 11.41 4.72 0.29
CA THR A 80 12.33 3.94 -0.55
C THR A 80 11.83 3.83 -1.99
N ALA A 81 10.54 3.54 -2.18
CA ALA A 81 9.99 3.45 -3.53
C ALA A 81 9.95 4.80 -4.26
N LEU A 82 9.75 5.91 -3.54
CA LEU A 82 9.89 7.25 -4.12
C LEU A 82 11.34 7.52 -4.54
N ASP A 83 12.31 7.12 -3.73
CA ASP A 83 13.74 7.26 -4.03
C ASP A 83 14.11 6.46 -5.29
N GLU A 84 13.69 5.20 -5.38
CA GLU A 84 13.90 4.32 -6.55
C GLU A 84 13.30 4.85 -7.86
N VAL A 85 12.26 5.68 -7.80
CA VAL A 85 11.63 6.27 -8.99
C VAL A 85 12.31 7.58 -9.41
N ASN A 86 13.08 8.21 -8.52
CA ASN A 86 13.81 9.44 -8.78
C ASN A 86 15.28 9.22 -9.17
N ASP A 87 15.81 8.00 -9.04
CA ASP A 87 17.14 7.56 -9.49
C ASP A 87 17.11 7.07 -10.96
#